data_AF-A0A9E5TGA5-F1
#
_entry.id   AF-A0A9E5TGA5-F1
#
_cell.length_a   1.000
_cell.length_b   1.000
_cell.length_c   1.000
_cell.angle_alpha   90.00
_cell.angle_beta   90.00
_cell.angle_gamma   90.00
#
_symmetry.space_group_name_H-M   'P 1'
#
loop_
_entity.id
_entity.type
_entity.pdbx_description
1 polymer ?
#
loop_
_entity_poly.entity_id
_entity_poly.type
_entity_poly.pdbx_seq_one_letter_code
_entity_poly.pdbx_strand_id
1 'polypeptide(L)'
;MRRVAAGSLVVGLLVVFLAIGCSRQVQQEPADRDPEQASRLGLPEWAPENPSLEFLRAAKVLKPLPEEILSYTMLLPACYELFGTLTDEQIADFLQPKQRSISVEAAARNEGMRDLLEKKRGAQVVGDELVYKVNEISLPVESLTPPQRAAFENVLVAWEKEHVGTPEEDLLVLLYKQGAKEDLSNVTIHFGVFGHVVSLGYGVRISEKAGWGGGICEFAQL
;
A
#
# COMPACT_ATOMS: atom_id res chain seq x y z
N MET A 1 -15.62 28.92 59.76
CA MET A 1 -14.19 29.10 60.10
C MET A 1 -13.38 28.76 58.85
N ARG A 2 -12.93 29.75 58.04
CA ARG A 2 -11.53 30.24 57.93
C ARG A 2 -10.52 29.07 57.95
N ARG A 3 -9.74 28.79 56.90
CA ARG A 3 -8.67 29.65 56.34
C ARG A 3 -8.35 29.35 54.86
N VAL A 4 -7.81 30.39 54.23
CA VAL A 4 -7.24 30.55 52.87
C VAL A 4 -5.75 30.20 52.87
N ALA A 5 -5.22 29.69 51.75
CA ALA A 5 -3.86 29.92 51.21
C ALA A 5 -3.86 29.33 49.77
N ALA A 6 -3.75 30.04 48.63
CA ALA A 6 -2.80 31.06 48.18
C ALA A 6 -1.34 30.59 48.26
N GLY A 7 -0.75 30.24 47.11
CA GLY A 7 0.65 29.81 47.03
C GLY A 7 1.18 29.55 45.61
N SER A 8 1.57 30.64 44.94
CA SER A 8 2.70 30.79 44.02
C SER A 8 2.86 29.91 42.77
N LEU A 9 2.56 30.58 41.66
CA LEU A 9 3.24 30.57 40.36
C LEU A 9 4.78 30.45 40.48
N VAL A 10 5.40 29.47 39.81
CA VAL A 10 6.80 29.55 39.36
C VAL A 10 6.87 29.08 37.92
N VAL A 11 7.06 30.07 37.05
CA VAL A 11 7.45 29.94 35.65
C VAL A 11 8.89 29.44 35.63
N GLY A 12 9.11 28.23 35.11
CA GLY A 12 10.42 27.63 34.90
C GLY A 12 10.60 27.26 33.44
N LEU A 13 10.78 28.29 32.61
CA LEU A 13 11.11 28.18 31.19
C LEU A 13 12.59 27.75 31.07
N LEU A 14 12.86 26.44 30.96
CA LEU A 14 14.19 25.95 30.60
C LEU A 14 14.21 25.56 29.12
N VAL A 15 14.50 26.57 28.29
CA VAL A 15 14.79 26.40 26.87
C VAL A 15 16.20 25.81 26.76
N VAL A 16 16.30 24.50 26.61
CA VAL A 16 17.54 23.84 26.21
C VAL A 16 17.59 23.82 24.68
N PHE A 17 18.25 24.83 24.12
CA PHE A 17 18.73 24.81 22.74
C PHE A 17 19.83 23.76 22.59
N LEU A 18 19.44 22.49 22.38
CA LEU A 18 20.36 21.53 21.80
C LEU A 18 20.40 21.79 20.29
N ALA A 19 21.49 22.43 19.86
CA ALA A 19 21.89 22.55 18.49
C ALA A 19 22.13 21.15 17.90
N ILE A 20 21.04 20.54 17.37
CA ILE A 20 21.14 19.41 16.46
C ILE A 20 21.70 20.01 15.17
N GLY A 21 22.99 19.76 14.94
CA GLY A 21 23.66 20.13 13.71
C GLY A 21 22.85 19.64 12.53
N CYS A 22 22.40 20.58 11.70
CA CYS A 22 21.95 20.30 10.36
C CYS A 22 23.14 19.72 9.59
N SER A 23 23.32 18.41 9.63
CA SER A 23 24.03 17.70 8.58
C SER A 23 23.23 17.96 7.31
N ARG A 24 23.66 18.96 6.54
CA ARG A 24 23.32 19.10 5.12
C ARG A 24 23.70 17.77 4.49
N GLN A 25 22.73 16.88 4.39
CA GLN A 25 22.76 15.83 3.41
C GLN A 25 22.79 16.57 2.08
N VAL A 26 23.99 16.69 1.52
CA VAL A 26 24.20 17.23 0.18
C VAL A 26 23.32 16.38 -0.70
N GLN A 27 22.18 16.93 -1.08
CA GLN A 27 21.29 16.38 -2.08
C GLN A 27 22.13 16.39 -3.34
N GLN A 28 22.78 15.25 -3.59
CA GLN A 28 23.59 15.03 -4.77
C GLN A 28 22.65 15.28 -5.92
N GLU A 29 22.90 16.38 -6.64
CA GLU A 29 22.19 16.72 -7.86
C GLU A 29 22.19 15.46 -8.72
N PRO A 30 21.02 14.95 -9.15
CA PRO A 30 21.00 13.74 -9.94
C PRO A 30 21.80 14.04 -11.19
N ALA A 31 22.98 13.42 -11.31
CA ALA A 31 23.79 13.47 -12.51
C ALA A 31 22.86 13.27 -13.70
N ASP A 32 22.97 14.11 -14.74
CA ASP A 32 22.24 13.97 -16.00
C ASP A 32 22.17 12.48 -16.38
N ARG A 33 20.99 11.89 -16.26
CA ARG A 33 20.79 10.45 -16.44
C ARG A 33 20.24 10.17 -17.82
N ASP A 34 20.93 9.24 -18.45
CA ASP A 34 20.83 8.85 -19.85
C ASP A 34 19.50 8.12 -20.14
N PRO A 35 18.64 8.62 -21.03
CA PRO A 35 17.40 7.93 -21.45
C PRO A 35 17.65 6.55 -22.07
N GLU A 36 18.88 6.21 -22.50
CA GLU A 36 19.21 4.83 -22.88
C GLU A 36 19.12 3.84 -21.71
N GLN A 37 19.18 4.30 -20.45
CA GLN A 37 19.11 3.42 -19.29
C GLN A 37 17.75 2.70 -19.18
N ALA A 38 16.64 3.38 -19.47
CA ALA A 38 15.31 2.78 -19.43
C ALA A 38 15.15 1.69 -20.51
N SER A 39 15.64 1.96 -21.73
CA SER A 39 15.61 0.99 -22.83
C SER A 39 16.50 -0.22 -22.56
N ARG A 40 17.69 -0.03 -21.97
CA ARG A 40 18.59 -1.14 -21.58
C ARG A 40 17.99 -2.05 -20.50
N LEU A 41 17.09 -1.51 -19.68
CA LEU A 41 16.41 -2.27 -18.62
C LEU A 41 15.14 -2.98 -19.10
N GLY A 42 14.71 -2.75 -20.35
CA GLY A 42 13.48 -3.34 -20.89
C GLY A 42 12.23 -2.90 -20.13
N LEU A 43 12.21 -1.66 -19.63
CA LEU A 43 11.06 -1.11 -18.93
C LEU A 43 9.93 -0.80 -19.92
N PRO A 44 8.66 -0.90 -19.49
CA PRO A 44 7.51 -0.55 -20.32
C PRO A 44 7.45 0.96 -20.59
N GLU A 45 6.71 1.39 -21.64
CA GLU A 45 6.64 2.81 -22.03
C GLU A 45 6.04 3.71 -20.94
N TRP A 46 5.16 3.17 -20.09
CA TRP A 46 4.58 3.92 -18.97
C TRP A 46 5.54 4.11 -17.79
N ALA A 47 6.70 3.44 -17.77
CA ALA A 47 7.67 3.62 -16.70
C ALA A 47 8.18 5.07 -16.66
N PRO A 48 8.45 5.63 -15.47
CA PRO A 48 9.03 6.97 -15.38
C PRO A 48 10.33 7.07 -16.18
N GLU A 49 10.55 8.19 -16.87
CA GLU A 49 11.81 8.45 -17.59
C GLU A 49 13.03 8.33 -16.66
N ASN A 50 12.85 8.71 -15.39
CA ASN A 50 13.84 8.63 -14.33
C ASN A 50 13.31 7.76 -13.18
N PRO A 51 13.35 6.41 -13.31
CA PRO A 51 12.78 5.53 -12.30
C PRO A 51 13.60 5.60 -11.01
N SER A 52 12.90 5.62 -9.87
CA SER A 52 13.51 5.55 -8.54
C SER A 52 14.17 4.19 -8.28
N LEU A 53 15.00 4.10 -7.23
CA LEU A 53 15.64 2.83 -6.86
C LEU A 53 14.60 1.79 -6.43
N GLU A 54 13.55 2.24 -5.76
CA GLU A 54 12.40 1.46 -5.33
C GLU A 54 11.67 0.90 -6.55
N PHE A 55 11.36 1.73 -7.55
CA PHE A 55 10.76 1.27 -8.80
C PHE A 55 11.60 0.16 -9.47
N LEU A 56 12.91 0.39 -9.61
CA LEU A 56 13.83 -0.58 -10.21
C LEU A 56 13.93 -1.87 -9.39
N ARG A 57 13.78 -1.80 -8.07
CA ARG A 57 13.76 -2.97 -7.19
C ARG A 57 12.48 -3.77 -7.37
N ALA A 58 11.33 -3.12 -7.47
CA ALA A 58 10.07 -3.77 -7.80
C ALA A 58 10.13 -4.45 -9.18
N ALA A 59 10.68 -3.78 -10.19
CA ALA A 59 10.82 -4.32 -11.56
C ALA A 59 11.72 -5.57 -11.67
N LYS A 60 12.52 -5.90 -10.65
CA LYS A 60 13.26 -7.17 -10.59
C LYS A 60 12.41 -8.36 -10.17
N VAL A 61 11.30 -8.09 -9.48
CA VAL A 61 10.38 -9.11 -8.94
C VAL A 61 9.11 -9.19 -9.78
N LEU A 62 8.63 -8.03 -10.25
CA LEU A 62 7.36 -7.85 -10.92
C LEU A 62 7.55 -7.64 -12.42
N LYS A 63 6.69 -8.27 -13.21
CA LYS A 63 6.58 -8.04 -14.66
C LYS A 63 5.44 -7.05 -14.94
N PRO A 64 5.61 -6.11 -15.88
CA PRO A 64 4.51 -5.22 -16.25
C PRO A 64 3.33 -6.01 -16.82
N LEU A 65 2.11 -5.54 -16.56
CA LEU A 65 0.93 -6.02 -17.27
C LEU A 65 1.00 -5.58 -18.74
N PRO A 66 0.46 -6.37 -19.69
CA PRO A 66 0.28 -5.94 -21.08
C PRO A 66 -0.53 -4.65 -21.17
N GLU A 67 -0.15 -3.75 -22.08
CA GLU A 67 -0.77 -2.42 -22.21
C GLU A 67 -2.27 -2.49 -22.51
N GLU A 68 -2.72 -3.55 -23.17
CA GLU A 68 -4.12 -3.75 -23.56
C GLU A 68 -5.07 -3.93 -22.38
N ILE A 69 -4.53 -4.22 -21.18
CA ILE A 69 -5.31 -4.42 -19.95
C ILE A 69 -5.01 -3.38 -18.87
N LEU A 70 -4.17 -2.39 -19.16
CA LEU A 70 -3.86 -1.31 -18.22
C LEU A 70 -5.03 -0.34 -18.15
N SER A 71 -5.65 -0.25 -16.97
CA SER A 71 -6.80 0.63 -16.73
C SER A 71 -6.41 1.97 -16.09
N TYR A 72 -5.20 2.08 -15.52
CA TYR A 72 -4.79 3.21 -14.66
C TYR A 72 -3.30 3.55 -14.79
N THR A 73 -2.90 4.19 -15.90
CA THR A 73 -1.47 4.34 -16.22
C THR A 73 -0.72 5.29 -15.27
N MET A 74 -1.38 6.29 -14.66
CA MET A 74 -0.69 7.20 -13.72
C MET A 74 -0.49 6.57 -12.34
N LEU A 75 -1.26 5.54 -12.00
CA LEU A 75 -1.16 4.84 -10.72
C LEU A 75 -0.03 3.80 -10.69
N LEU A 76 0.30 3.20 -11.85
CA LEU A 76 1.28 2.10 -11.94
C LEU A 76 2.65 2.48 -11.36
N PRO A 77 3.25 3.65 -11.67
CA PRO A 77 4.55 4.01 -11.11
C PRO A 77 4.52 4.06 -9.58
N ALA A 78 3.50 4.70 -8.99
CA ALA A 78 3.38 4.82 -7.54
C ALA A 78 3.21 3.44 -6.86
N CYS A 79 2.48 2.51 -7.47
CA CYS A 79 2.34 1.15 -6.95
C CYS A 79 3.64 0.35 -7.03
N TYR A 80 4.39 0.48 -8.12
CA TYR A 80 5.73 -0.13 -8.24
C TYR A 80 6.68 0.45 -7.19
N GLU A 81 6.68 1.77 -7.00
CA GLU A 81 7.51 2.40 -5.97
C GLU A 81 7.16 1.91 -4.57
N LEU A 82 5.87 1.88 -4.21
CA LEU A 82 5.43 1.36 -2.91
C LEU A 82 5.86 -0.11 -2.73
N PHE A 83 5.67 -0.98 -3.73
CA PHE A 83 6.16 -2.35 -3.65
C PHE A 83 7.69 -2.42 -3.51
N GLY A 84 8.41 -1.53 -4.19
CA GLY A 84 9.86 -1.41 -4.13
C GLY A 84 10.42 -1.07 -2.75
N THR A 85 9.60 -0.44 -1.89
CA THR A 85 9.96 -0.12 -0.50
C THR A 85 9.84 -1.30 0.47
N LEU A 86 9.31 -2.45 0.06
CA LEU A 86 9.25 -3.65 0.90
C LEU A 86 10.67 -4.12 1.27
N THR A 87 10.93 -4.55 2.50
CA THR A 87 12.23 -5.15 2.86
C THR A 87 12.43 -6.50 2.14
N ASP A 88 13.65 -7.02 2.09
CA ASP A 88 13.90 -8.33 1.48
C ASP A 88 13.12 -9.45 2.22
N GLU A 89 12.98 -9.33 3.54
CA GLU A 89 12.15 -10.25 4.33
C GLU A 89 10.66 -10.13 3.97
N GLN A 90 10.17 -8.92 3.75
CA GLN A 90 8.78 -8.67 3.34
C GLN A 90 8.51 -9.21 1.92
N ILE A 91 9.46 -9.05 1.00
CA ILE A 91 9.37 -9.63 -0.34
C ILE A 91 9.38 -11.16 -0.25
N ALA A 92 10.26 -11.75 0.56
CA ALA A 92 10.30 -13.20 0.76
C ALA A 92 8.97 -13.73 1.36
N ASP A 93 8.40 -13.02 2.32
CA ASP A 93 7.09 -13.34 2.91
C ASP A 93 5.94 -13.21 1.89
N PHE A 94 5.96 -12.19 1.03
CA PHE A 94 5.01 -12.05 -0.08
C PHE A 94 5.11 -13.20 -1.10
N LEU A 95 6.33 -13.66 -1.40
CA LEU A 95 6.58 -14.75 -2.34
C LEU A 95 6.23 -16.14 -1.77
N GLN A 96 5.98 -16.25 -0.47
CA GLN A 96 5.60 -17.50 0.16
C GLN A 96 4.08 -17.73 0.06
N PRO A 97 3.62 -18.86 -0.52
CA PRO A 97 2.20 -19.18 -0.54
C PRO A 97 1.65 -19.39 0.87
N LYS A 98 0.63 -18.61 1.25
CA LYS A 98 -0.08 -18.69 2.52
C LYS A 98 -1.43 -19.36 2.32
N GLN A 99 -1.82 -20.21 3.26
CA GLN A 99 -3.16 -20.79 3.25
C GLN A 99 -4.15 -19.79 3.85
N ARG A 100 -5.25 -19.54 3.14
CA ARG A 100 -6.39 -18.76 3.59
C ARG A 100 -7.65 -19.62 3.56
N SER A 101 -8.61 -19.23 4.39
CA SER A 101 -9.94 -19.80 4.34
C SER A 101 -11.00 -18.72 4.51
N ILE A 102 -12.16 -18.97 3.89
CA ILE A 102 -13.38 -18.19 4.05
C ILE A 102 -14.53 -19.18 4.17
N SER A 103 -15.52 -18.89 5.02
CA SER A 103 -16.68 -19.78 5.09
C SER A 103 -17.43 -19.81 3.75
N VAL A 104 -17.96 -20.98 3.40
CA VAL A 104 -18.78 -21.18 2.19
C VAL A 104 -19.98 -20.23 2.21
N GLU A 105 -20.58 -20.01 3.38
CA GLU A 105 -21.68 -19.05 3.55
C GLU A 105 -21.24 -17.62 3.24
N ALA A 106 -20.08 -17.18 3.76
CA ALA A 106 -19.57 -15.84 3.48
C ALA A 106 -19.24 -15.66 1.98
N ALA A 107 -18.64 -16.68 1.35
CA ALA A 107 -18.39 -16.66 -0.08
C ALA A 107 -19.69 -16.67 -0.92
N ALA A 108 -20.75 -17.34 -0.45
CA ALA A 108 -22.05 -17.35 -1.13
C ALA A 108 -22.82 -16.02 -1.03
N ARG A 109 -22.54 -15.20 -0.01
CA ARG A 109 -23.12 -13.86 0.14
C ARG A 109 -22.55 -12.84 -0.84
N ASN A 110 -21.39 -13.12 -1.43
CA ASN A 110 -20.75 -12.25 -2.40
C ASN A 110 -20.86 -12.91 -3.79
N GLU A 111 -21.73 -12.37 -4.64
CA GLU A 111 -22.02 -12.95 -5.95
C GLU A 111 -20.73 -13.13 -6.77
N GLY A 112 -20.49 -14.36 -7.22
CA GLY A 112 -19.29 -14.70 -8.00
C GLY A 112 -18.02 -14.97 -7.17
N MET A 113 -17.97 -14.64 -5.87
CA MET A 113 -16.78 -14.89 -5.03
C MET A 113 -16.44 -16.37 -4.92
N ARG A 114 -17.45 -17.23 -4.72
CA ARG A 114 -17.23 -18.69 -4.69
C ARG A 114 -16.62 -19.19 -6.00
N ASP A 115 -17.21 -18.80 -7.13
CA ASP A 115 -16.73 -19.16 -8.46
C ASP A 115 -15.31 -18.65 -8.72
N LEU A 116 -15.01 -17.42 -8.30
CA LEU A 116 -13.68 -16.83 -8.37
C LEU A 116 -12.67 -17.68 -7.58
N LEU A 117 -12.99 -18.03 -6.34
CA LEU A 117 -12.10 -18.81 -5.47
C LEU A 117 -11.89 -20.23 -6.02
N GLU A 118 -12.95 -20.95 -6.36
CA GLU A 118 -12.86 -22.32 -6.86
C GLU A 118 -12.17 -22.35 -8.24
N LYS A 119 -12.63 -21.54 -9.21
CA LYS A 119 -12.18 -21.62 -10.61
C LYS A 119 -10.87 -20.89 -10.88
N LYS A 120 -10.59 -19.77 -10.20
CA LYS A 120 -9.40 -18.95 -10.45
C LYS A 120 -8.32 -19.13 -9.39
N ARG A 121 -8.67 -19.50 -8.15
CA ARG A 121 -7.70 -19.72 -7.07
C ARG A 121 -7.46 -21.19 -6.73
N GLY A 122 -8.16 -22.11 -7.39
CA GLY A 122 -8.08 -23.53 -7.09
C GLY A 122 -8.50 -23.84 -5.65
N ALA A 123 -9.44 -23.06 -5.10
CA ALA A 123 -9.94 -23.28 -3.75
C ALA A 123 -10.61 -24.66 -3.63
N GLN A 124 -10.45 -25.27 -2.46
CA GLN A 124 -11.05 -26.56 -2.13
C GLN A 124 -12.04 -26.38 -0.97
N VAL A 125 -13.19 -27.05 -1.06
CA VAL A 125 -14.15 -27.11 0.05
C VAL A 125 -13.62 -28.09 1.09
N VAL A 126 -13.36 -27.62 2.31
CA VAL A 126 -12.95 -28.43 3.46
C VAL A 126 -13.93 -28.13 4.61
N GLY A 127 -14.90 -29.03 4.81
CA GLY A 127 -15.98 -28.77 5.76
C GLY A 127 -16.89 -27.63 5.29
N ASP A 128 -17.02 -26.60 6.10
CA ASP A 128 -17.78 -25.37 5.84
C ASP A 128 -16.91 -24.22 5.33
N GLU A 129 -15.64 -24.48 4.99
CA GLU A 129 -14.70 -23.49 4.48
C GLU A 129 -14.26 -23.75 3.03
N LEU A 130 -14.02 -22.66 2.30
CA LEU A 130 -13.22 -22.66 1.07
C LEU A 130 -11.78 -22.33 1.44
N VAL A 131 -10.89 -23.30 1.26
CA VAL A 131 -9.45 -23.18 1.56
C VAL A 131 -8.69 -22.97 0.25
N TYR A 132 -7.84 -21.94 0.20
CA TYR A 132 -7.03 -21.62 -0.97
C TYR A 132 -5.64 -21.14 -0.56
N LYS A 133 -4.71 -21.17 -1.52
CA LYS A 133 -3.37 -20.60 -1.33
C LYS A 133 -3.28 -19.26 -2.05
N VAL A 134 -2.64 -18.30 -1.40
CA VAL A 134 -2.41 -16.96 -1.95
C VAL A 134 -1.04 -16.46 -1.52
N ASN A 135 -0.38 -15.75 -2.43
CA ASN A 135 0.82 -14.98 -2.16
C ASN A 135 0.36 -13.57 -1.80
N GLU A 136 0.56 -13.16 -0.56
CA GLU A 136 0.15 -11.85 -0.09
C GLU A 136 0.98 -11.37 1.08
N ILE A 137 1.05 -10.05 1.25
CA ILE A 137 1.55 -9.40 2.45
C ILE A 137 0.60 -8.27 2.83
N SER A 138 0.40 -8.09 4.14
CA SER A 138 -0.43 -7.02 4.69
C SER A 138 0.41 -6.17 5.63
N LEU A 139 0.36 -4.86 5.46
CA LEU A 139 1.12 -3.90 6.24
C LEU A 139 0.14 -2.91 6.88
N PRO A 140 -0.04 -2.96 8.22
CA PRO A 140 -0.73 -1.89 8.94
C PRO A 140 -0.05 -0.55 8.63
N VAL A 141 -0.83 0.48 8.29
CA VAL A 141 -0.29 1.81 7.97
C VAL A 141 0.49 2.40 9.15
N GLU A 142 0.08 2.10 10.39
CA GLU A 142 0.79 2.46 11.62
C GLU A 142 2.18 1.82 11.77
N SER A 143 2.46 0.75 11.00
CA SER A 143 3.73 0.02 11.05
C SER A 143 4.68 0.32 9.89
N LEU A 144 4.25 1.16 8.94
CA LEU A 144 5.09 1.50 7.79
C LEU A 144 6.33 2.27 8.22
N THR A 145 7.46 1.91 7.64
CA THR A 145 8.67 2.73 7.73
C THR A 145 8.44 4.09 7.06
N PRO A 146 9.22 5.15 7.38
CA PRO A 146 9.05 6.44 6.73
C PRO A 146 9.09 6.40 5.18
N PRO A 147 10.00 5.63 4.53
CA PRO A 147 9.96 5.47 3.08
C PRO A 147 8.68 4.80 2.56
N GLN A 148 8.21 3.75 3.24
CA GLN A 148 6.95 3.08 2.88
C GLN A 148 5.74 4.00 3.02
N ARG A 149 5.70 4.80 4.10
CA ARG A 149 4.62 5.77 4.33
C ARG A 149 4.60 6.84 3.24
N ALA A 150 5.77 7.40 2.89
CA ALA A 150 5.87 8.39 1.82
C ALA A 150 5.44 7.81 0.45
N ALA A 151 5.86 6.59 0.13
CA ALA A 151 5.44 5.92 -1.10
C ALA A 151 3.92 5.63 -1.11
N PHE A 152 3.32 5.30 0.04
CA PHE A 152 1.87 5.11 0.13
C PHE A 152 1.12 6.44 -0.06
N GLU A 153 1.62 7.55 0.49
CA GLU A 153 1.06 8.88 0.25
C GLU A 153 1.14 9.27 -1.24
N ASN A 154 2.21 8.89 -1.95
CA ASN A 154 2.28 9.07 -3.40
C ASN A 154 1.21 8.27 -4.16
N VAL A 155 0.84 7.07 -3.68
CA VAL A 155 -0.28 6.30 -4.26
C VAL A 155 -1.61 7.05 -4.08
N LEU A 156 -1.85 7.66 -2.90
CA LEU A 156 -3.06 8.46 -2.67
C LEU A 156 -3.14 9.65 -3.63
N VAL A 157 -2.02 10.37 -3.82
CA VAL A 157 -1.93 11.49 -4.76
C VAL A 157 -2.12 11.03 -6.21
N ALA A 158 -1.54 9.89 -6.60
CA ALA A 158 -1.70 9.33 -7.94
C ALA A 158 -3.15 8.91 -8.19
N TRP A 159 -3.82 8.31 -7.20
CA TRP A 159 -5.25 7.98 -7.26
C TRP A 159 -6.11 9.22 -7.49
N GLU A 160 -5.89 10.28 -6.70
CA GLU A 160 -6.63 11.54 -6.82
C GLU A 160 -6.51 12.09 -8.24
N LYS A 161 -5.28 12.12 -8.80
CA LYS A 161 -5.01 12.59 -10.16
C LYS A 161 -5.69 11.76 -11.25
N GLU A 162 -5.66 10.43 -11.12
CA GLU A 162 -6.28 9.50 -12.06
C GLU A 162 -7.81 9.64 -12.09
N HIS A 163 -8.42 9.99 -10.96
CA HIS A 163 -9.87 10.06 -10.82
C HIS A 163 -10.41 11.50 -10.82
N VAL A 164 -9.62 12.49 -11.23
CA VAL A 164 -10.11 13.88 -11.34
C VAL A 164 -11.31 13.96 -12.28
N GLY A 165 -12.44 14.41 -11.75
CA GLY A 165 -13.67 14.61 -12.51
C GLY A 165 -14.49 13.34 -12.77
N THR A 166 -14.11 12.20 -12.21
CA THR A 166 -14.95 11.00 -12.19
C THR A 166 -15.87 11.03 -10.95
N PRO A 167 -16.97 10.26 -10.94
CA PRO A 167 -17.76 10.06 -9.72
C PRO A 167 -17.03 9.20 -8.69
N GLU A 168 -15.88 8.61 -9.05
CA GLU A 168 -15.08 7.84 -8.10
C GLU A 168 -14.47 8.79 -7.08
N GLU A 169 -14.69 8.46 -5.83
CA GLU A 169 -14.32 9.34 -4.73
C GLU A 169 -12.81 9.26 -4.49
N ASP A 170 -12.23 10.38 -4.08
CA ASP A 170 -10.88 10.44 -3.51
C ASP A 170 -10.68 9.26 -2.54
N LEU A 171 -9.62 8.48 -2.75
CA LEU A 171 -9.34 7.28 -1.97
C LEU A 171 -9.25 7.57 -0.47
N LEU A 172 -8.75 8.74 -0.07
CA LEU A 172 -8.72 9.15 1.32
C LEU A 172 -10.14 9.39 1.87
N VAL A 173 -11.02 9.99 1.07
CA VAL A 173 -12.44 10.16 1.40
C VAL A 173 -13.15 8.80 1.51
N LEU A 174 -12.86 7.85 0.61
CA LEU A 174 -13.38 6.48 0.68
C LEU A 174 -12.96 5.79 1.98
N LEU A 175 -11.69 5.90 2.34
CA LEU A 175 -11.15 5.36 3.59
C LEU A 175 -11.89 5.95 4.81
N TYR A 176 -12.09 7.27 4.84
CA TYR A 176 -12.82 7.92 5.95
C TYR A 176 -14.29 7.54 6.00
N LYS A 177 -14.97 7.39 4.86
CA LYS A 177 -16.35 6.85 4.80
C LYS A 177 -16.45 5.42 5.31
N GLN A 178 -15.38 4.64 5.16
CA GLN A 178 -15.24 3.31 5.74
C GLN A 178 -14.78 3.34 7.21
N GLY A 179 -14.67 4.50 7.85
CA GLY A 179 -14.31 4.63 9.26
C GLY A 179 -12.81 4.63 9.54
N ALA A 180 -11.98 4.97 8.56
CA ALA A 180 -10.57 5.20 8.82
C ALA A 180 -10.39 6.40 9.76
N LYS A 181 -9.40 6.31 10.65
CA LYS A 181 -8.96 7.43 11.48
C LYS A 181 -8.18 8.43 10.65
N GLU A 182 -8.12 9.67 11.09
CA GLU A 182 -7.38 10.76 10.41
C GLU A 182 -5.91 10.39 10.14
N ASP A 183 -5.25 9.74 11.10
CA ASP A 183 -3.86 9.26 11.00
C ASP A 183 -3.68 7.96 10.20
N LEU A 184 -4.79 7.36 9.76
CA LEU A 184 -4.89 6.07 9.07
C LEU A 184 -4.34 4.88 9.90
N SER A 185 -4.18 5.01 11.22
CA SER A 185 -3.63 3.95 12.08
C SER A 185 -4.46 2.66 12.10
N ASN A 186 -5.74 2.73 11.71
CA ASN A 186 -6.60 1.56 11.56
C ASN A 186 -6.73 1.07 10.11
N VAL A 187 -5.89 1.55 9.20
CA VAL A 187 -5.84 1.09 7.81
C VAL A 187 -4.71 0.08 7.64
N THR A 188 -4.97 -0.95 6.84
CA THR A 188 -3.98 -1.93 6.41
C THR A 188 -3.90 -1.88 4.88
N ILE A 189 -2.71 -1.72 4.33
CA ILE A 189 -2.48 -1.95 2.89
C ILE A 189 -2.12 -3.42 2.66
N HIS A 190 -2.48 -3.97 1.51
CA HIS A 190 -2.10 -5.33 1.17
C HIS A 190 -1.66 -5.44 -0.29
N PHE A 191 -0.62 -6.22 -0.51
CA PHE A 191 -0.27 -6.72 -1.84
C PHE A 191 -0.71 -8.16 -1.94
N GLY A 192 -1.47 -8.51 -2.98
CA GLY A 192 -1.96 -9.86 -3.20
C GLY A 192 -1.84 -10.26 -4.65
N VAL A 193 -1.42 -11.50 -4.89
CA VAL A 193 -1.42 -12.10 -6.23
C VAL A 193 -2.79 -12.71 -6.50
N PHE A 194 -3.47 -12.31 -7.57
CA PHE A 194 -4.71 -12.88 -8.14
C PHE A 194 -4.41 -13.58 -9.46
N GLY A 195 -4.26 -14.91 -9.42
CA GLY A 195 -3.78 -15.68 -10.57
C GLY A 195 -2.30 -15.34 -10.84
N HIS A 196 -2.05 -14.57 -11.89
CA HIS A 196 -0.72 -14.02 -12.20
C HIS A 196 -0.60 -12.54 -11.89
N VAL A 197 -1.68 -11.87 -11.48
CA VAL A 197 -1.72 -10.40 -11.36
C VAL A 197 -1.43 -9.99 -9.92
N VAL A 198 -0.50 -9.07 -9.71
CA VAL A 198 -0.28 -8.43 -8.42
C VAL A 198 -1.19 -7.22 -8.30
N SER A 199 -1.91 -7.17 -7.20
CA SER A 199 -2.83 -6.09 -6.85
C SER A 199 -2.42 -5.41 -5.56
N LEU A 200 -2.72 -4.12 -5.47
CA LEU A 200 -2.68 -3.34 -4.24
C LEU A 200 -4.13 -3.14 -3.76
N GLY A 201 -4.38 -3.34 -2.48
CA GLY A 201 -5.67 -3.06 -1.86
C GLY A 201 -5.53 -2.49 -0.45
N TYR A 202 -6.66 -2.17 0.18
CA TYR A 202 -6.70 -1.67 1.56
C TYR A 202 -7.82 -2.32 2.38
N GLY A 203 -7.72 -2.21 3.70
CA GLY A 203 -8.80 -2.56 4.61
C GLY A 203 -8.83 -1.61 5.79
N VAL A 204 -10.05 -1.27 6.25
CA VAL A 204 -10.26 -0.41 7.42
C VAL A 204 -10.74 -1.26 8.59
N ARG A 205 -9.98 -1.24 9.68
CA ARG A 205 -10.30 -1.92 10.93
C ARG A 205 -11.25 -1.05 11.77
N ILE A 206 -12.55 -1.31 11.68
CA ILE A 206 -13.61 -0.61 12.45
C ILE A 206 -13.88 -1.31 13.80
N SER A 207 -13.51 -2.58 13.96
CA SER A 207 -13.62 -3.35 15.22
C SER A 207 -12.63 -4.53 15.22
N GLU A 208 -12.64 -5.37 16.27
CA GLU A 208 -11.92 -6.66 16.25
C GLU A 208 -12.33 -7.56 15.07
N LYS A 209 -13.51 -7.33 14.49
CA LYS A 209 -13.90 -7.90 13.21
C LYS A 209 -13.42 -6.97 12.09
N ALA A 210 -12.30 -7.33 11.48
CA ALA A 210 -11.81 -6.67 10.29
C ALA A 210 -12.79 -6.92 9.13
N GLY A 211 -13.39 -5.85 8.60
CA GLY A 211 -13.99 -5.87 7.26
C GLY A 211 -12.88 -5.56 6.26
N TRP A 212 -12.76 -6.36 5.20
CA TRP A 212 -11.83 -6.06 4.11
C TRP A 212 -12.48 -5.04 3.18
N GLY A 213 -11.78 -3.92 2.96
CA GLY A 213 -12.15 -2.90 1.98
C GLY A 213 -11.66 -3.32 0.59
N GLY A 214 -12.17 -2.67 -0.46
CA GLY A 214 -11.94 -3.05 -1.86
C GLY A 214 -10.48 -3.03 -2.32
N GLY A 215 -10.24 -3.63 -3.49
CA GLY A 215 -8.97 -3.47 -4.21
C GLY A 215 -8.80 -2.05 -4.73
N ILE A 216 -7.56 -1.55 -4.75
CA ILE A 216 -7.18 -0.26 -5.34
C ILE A 216 -6.95 -0.51 -6.83
N CYS A 217 -5.97 -1.37 -7.14
CA CYS A 217 -5.55 -1.56 -8.53
C CYS A 217 -4.83 -2.89 -8.74
N GLU A 218 -5.01 -3.44 -9.93
CA GLU A 218 -4.18 -4.48 -10.52
C GLU A 218 -3.06 -3.79 -11.31
N PHE A 219 -1.78 -4.05 -10.98
CA PHE A 219 -0.69 -3.21 -11.50
C PHE A 219 0.50 -3.98 -12.07
N ALA A 220 0.67 -5.26 -11.74
CA ALA A 220 1.80 -6.05 -12.25
C ALA A 220 1.46 -7.53 -12.39
N GLN A 221 2.42 -8.32 -12.85
CA GLN A 221 2.40 -9.77 -12.84
C GLN A 221 3.55 -10.33 -12.00
N LEU A 222 3.31 -11.50 -11.39
CA LEU A 222 4.34 -12.28 -10.71
C LEU A 222 4.84 -13.42 -11.60
#